data_AF-A0AAD8NWA5-F1
#
_entry.id   AF-A0AAD8NWA5-F1
#
_cell.length_a   1.000
_cell.length_b   1.000
_cell.length_c   1.000
_cell.angle_alpha   90.00
_cell.angle_beta   90.00
_cell.angle_gamma   90.00
#
_symmetry.space_group_name_H-M   'P 1'
#
loop_
_entity.id
_entity.type
_entity.pdbx_description
1 polymer ?
#
loop_
_entity_poly.entity_id
_entity_poly.type
_entity_poly.pdbx_seq_one_letter_code
_entity_poly.pdbx_strand_id
1 'polypeptide(L)'
;MYCEQSCPGGRFETVPYPFGFNSQCKIQLNCTSQGDVLIGAFTVHQINSDDILVSLPAKCGRPIHTLTQLYAKHYAPLSTNTILLENCTQQMETCKLPSLHTNCNYAKSGNGNMSCYSTDMTRMFLDYEDLKMTGCRFMVSAVAMVMIGDGASVSLDVEVIRLAWWLYGTCDDCSVQADCTTIVSPVDGSNGYQCKCKSGFHGDGYKGRLGCDQEGMSGSPIY
;
A
#
# COMPACT_ATOMS: atom_id res chain seq x y z
N MET A 1 3.25 -27.75 1.67
CA MET A 1 2.12 -26.82 1.63
C MET A 1 2.53 -25.62 0.77
N TYR A 2 1.67 -25.14 -0.13
CA TYR A 2 1.99 -24.08 -1.08
C TYR A 2 1.13 -22.83 -0.85
N CYS A 3 1.68 -21.65 -1.14
CA CYS A 3 0.94 -20.40 -1.13
C CYS A 3 0.06 -20.35 -2.39
N GLU A 4 -1.24 -20.13 -2.20
CA GLU A 4 -2.21 -20.01 -3.30
C GLU A 4 -2.26 -18.57 -3.80
N GLN A 5 -1.81 -18.33 -5.03
CA GLN A 5 -1.66 -16.98 -5.59
C GLN A 5 -2.74 -16.62 -6.62
N SER A 6 -3.68 -17.51 -6.88
CA SER A 6 -4.78 -17.28 -7.82
C SER A 6 -6.07 -16.95 -7.08
N CYS A 7 -6.80 -15.95 -7.58
CA CYS A 7 -8.15 -15.62 -7.13
C CYS A 7 -9.11 -15.89 -8.30
N PRO A 8 -9.99 -16.91 -8.21
CA PRO A 8 -10.91 -17.25 -9.30
C PRO A 8 -11.80 -16.07 -9.70
N GLY A 9 -11.87 -15.78 -11.00
CA GLY A 9 -12.60 -14.61 -11.52
C GLY A 9 -11.93 -13.27 -11.17
N GLY A 10 -10.72 -13.31 -10.61
CA GLY A 10 -10.03 -12.15 -10.12
C GLY A 10 -9.53 -11.23 -11.22
N ARG A 11 -9.43 -9.94 -10.89
CA ARG A 11 -8.79 -8.95 -11.78
C ARG A 11 -7.32 -9.28 -12.05
N PHE A 12 -6.67 -9.95 -11.11
CA PHE A 12 -5.31 -10.45 -11.25
C PHE A 12 -5.37 -11.95 -11.58
N GLU A 13 -4.71 -12.37 -12.65
CA GLU A 13 -4.57 -13.80 -12.97
C GLU A 13 -3.86 -14.54 -11.82
N THR A 14 -2.77 -13.93 -11.33
CA THR A 14 -2.05 -14.32 -10.12
C THR A 14 -1.53 -13.08 -9.39
N VAL A 15 -1.38 -13.16 -8.07
CA VAL A 15 -0.67 -12.15 -7.28
C VAL A 15 0.81 -12.53 -7.11
N PRO A 16 1.75 -11.58 -7.13
CA PRO A 16 3.17 -11.89 -7.03
C PRO A 16 3.53 -12.43 -5.63
N TYR A 17 4.64 -13.15 -5.52
CA TYR A 17 5.21 -13.44 -4.20
C TYR A 17 5.55 -12.10 -3.50
N PRO A 18 5.28 -11.94 -2.19
CA PRO A 18 4.87 -12.94 -1.21
C PRO A 18 3.36 -13.02 -0.90
N PHE A 19 2.54 -12.47 -1.78
CA PHE A 19 1.10 -12.38 -1.61
C PHE A 19 0.38 -13.67 -2.02
N GLY A 20 -0.78 -13.91 -1.41
CA GLY A 20 -1.73 -14.93 -1.85
C GLY A 20 -2.89 -15.09 -0.88
N PHE A 21 -3.71 -16.12 -1.04
CA PHE A 21 -5.08 -16.18 -0.51
C PHE A 21 -5.30 -17.22 0.59
N ASN A 22 -4.25 -17.92 1.01
CA ASN A 22 -4.32 -18.92 2.06
C ASN A 22 -3.28 -18.66 3.17
N SER A 23 -3.40 -19.39 4.27
CA SER A 23 -2.53 -19.24 5.46
C SER A 23 -1.06 -19.63 5.24
N GLN A 24 -0.71 -20.16 4.07
CA GLN A 24 0.66 -20.54 3.71
C GLN A 24 1.43 -19.40 3.03
N CYS A 25 0.72 -18.37 2.59
CA CYS A 25 1.30 -17.15 2.06
C CYS A 25 1.85 -16.29 3.19
N LYS A 26 2.97 -15.60 2.96
CA LYS A 26 3.54 -14.72 3.98
C LYS A 26 2.67 -13.48 4.18
N ILE A 27 2.11 -12.97 3.09
CA ILE A 27 1.13 -11.89 3.13
C ILE A 27 -0.19 -12.42 2.58
N GLN A 28 -1.12 -12.69 3.49
CA GLN A 28 -2.44 -13.20 3.13
C GLN A 28 -3.36 -12.04 2.74
N LEU A 29 -3.95 -12.16 1.56
CA LEU A 29 -5.03 -11.32 1.02
C LEU A 29 -6.34 -12.10 1.06
N ASN A 30 -7.45 -11.40 0.89
CA ASN A 30 -8.76 -12.02 0.74
C ASN A 30 -9.19 -11.99 -0.74
N CYS A 31 -9.81 -13.07 -1.21
CA CYS A 31 -10.43 -13.18 -2.53
C CYS A 31 -11.94 -13.31 -2.33
N THR A 32 -12.74 -12.45 -2.97
CA THR A 32 -14.21 -12.57 -2.95
C THR A 32 -14.69 -13.54 -4.03
N SER A 33 -15.93 -14.00 -3.92
CA SER A 33 -16.59 -14.79 -4.97
C SER A 33 -16.71 -14.06 -6.32
N GLN A 34 -16.61 -12.73 -6.30
CA GLN A 34 -16.68 -11.85 -7.46
C GLN A 34 -15.28 -11.59 -8.07
N GLY A 35 -14.21 -12.11 -7.46
CA GLY A 35 -12.84 -11.90 -7.90
C GLY A 35 -12.18 -10.64 -7.35
N ASP A 36 -12.78 -9.96 -6.38
CA ASP A 36 -12.12 -8.82 -5.74
C ASP A 36 -11.02 -9.30 -4.80
N VAL A 37 -9.85 -8.69 -4.92
CA VAL A 37 -8.74 -8.88 -4.00
C VAL A 37 -8.78 -7.80 -2.93
N LEU A 38 -8.82 -8.18 -1.66
CA LEU A 38 -9.02 -7.27 -0.54
C LEU A 38 -7.92 -7.35 0.52
N ILE A 39 -7.64 -6.20 1.15
CA ILE A 39 -6.96 -6.08 2.44
C ILE A 39 -7.98 -5.54 3.45
N GLY A 40 -8.36 -6.36 4.43
CA GLY A 40 -9.49 -6.04 5.29
C GLY A 40 -10.75 -5.80 4.46
N ALA A 41 -11.36 -4.62 4.62
CA ALA A 41 -12.53 -4.18 3.86
C ALA A 41 -12.19 -3.37 2.58
N PHE A 42 -10.92 -3.25 2.21
CA PHE A 42 -10.47 -2.36 1.13
C PHE A 42 -9.98 -3.14 -0.09
N THR A 43 -10.41 -2.74 -1.27
CA THR A 43 -10.05 -3.40 -2.54
C THR A 43 -8.64 -3.03 -2.95
N VAL A 44 -7.83 -4.02 -3.32
CA VAL A 44 -6.49 -3.84 -3.90
C VAL A 44 -6.64 -3.51 -5.38
N HIS A 45 -6.08 -2.37 -5.79
CA HIS A 45 -6.04 -1.93 -7.18
C HIS A 45 -4.83 -2.45 -7.93
N GLN A 46 -3.67 -2.47 -7.26
CA GLN A 46 -2.40 -2.86 -7.86
C GLN A 46 -1.41 -3.32 -6.78
N ILE A 47 -0.57 -4.29 -7.12
CA ILE A 47 0.53 -4.76 -6.29
C ILE A 47 1.81 -4.54 -7.11
N ASN A 48 2.72 -3.72 -6.59
CA ASN A 48 4.02 -3.45 -7.18
C ASN A 48 5.12 -4.12 -6.35
N SER A 49 6.36 -4.05 -6.83
CA SER A 49 7.53 -4.58 -6.12
C SER A 49 7.78 -3.93 -4.75
N ASP A 50 7.33 -2.71 -4.57
CA ASP A 50 7.69 -1.80 -3.48
C ASP A 50 6.46 -1.41 -2.66
N ASP A 51 5.27 -1.40 -3.26
CA ASP A 51 4.04 -0.97 -2.60
C ASP A 51 2.78 -1.68 -3.11
N ILE A 52 1.67 -1.37 -2.45
CA ILE A 52 0.33 -1.82 -2.79
C ILE A 52 -0.54 -0.58 -2.92
N LEU A 53 -1.27 -0.46 -4.03
CA LEU A 53 -2.29 0.56 -4.22
C LEU A 53 -3.63 0.00 -3.76
N VAL A 54 -4.22 0.61 -2.73
CA VAL A 54 -5.48 0.19 -2.15
C VAL A 54 -6.52 1.28 -2.34
N SER A 55 -7.73 0.87 -2.75
CA SER A 55 -8.87 1.75 -2.95
C SER A 55 -9.36 2.29 -1.62
N LEU A 56 -9.47 3.61 -1.50
CA LEU A 56 -10.10 4.28 -0.38
C LEU A 56 -11.14 5.29 -0.90
N PRO A 57 -12.23 4.83 -1.55
CA PRO A 57 -13.25 5.70 -2.14
C PRO A 57 -13.86 6.64 -1.11
N ALA A 58 -14.28 7.83 -1.56
CA ALA A 58 -14.89 8.82 -0.70
C ALA A 58 -16.18 8.28 -0.06
N LYS A 59 -16.17 8.16 1.27
CA LYS A 59 -17.31 7.70 2.06
C LYS A 59 -17.43 8.51 3.34
N CYS A 60 -18.54 9.23 3.49
CA CYS A 60 -18.81 10.01 4.69
C CYS A 60 -19.03 9.11 5.91
N GLY A 61 -18.65 9.60 7.08
CA GLY A 61 -18.90 8.90 8.34
C GLY A 61 -18.12 7.58 8.50
N ARG A 62 -17.11 7.30 7.65
CA ARG A 62 -16.22 6.15 7.87
C ARG A 62 -15.38 6.44 9.11
N PRO A 63 -15.48 5.63 10.18
CA PRO A 63 -14.72 5.88 11.39
C PRO A 63 -13.20 5.79 11.13
N ILE A 64 -12.41 6.67 11.75
CA ILE A 64 -10.94 6.64 11.59
C ILE A 64 -10.35 5.28 11.99
N HIS A 65 -10.93 4.63 13.01
CA HIS A 65 -10.45 3.32 13.45
C HIS A 65 -10.51 2.23 12.37
N THR A 66 -11.31 2.40 11.30
CA THR A 66 -11.31 1.46 10.18
C THR A 66 -9.94 1.40 9.48
N LEU A 67 -9.14 2.46 9.56
CA LEU A 67 -7.80 2.51 8.98
C LEU A 67 -6.84 1.50 9.61
N THR A 68 -7.09 1.06 10.85
CA THR A 68 -6.27 0.04 11.53
C THR A 68 -6.17 -1.28 10.76
N GLN A 69 -7.14 -1.60 9.90
CA GLN A 69 -7.08 -2.80 9.04
C GLN A 69 -5.93 -2.74 8.01
N LEU A 70 -5.41 -1.54 7.75
CA LEU A 70 -4.27 -1.30 6.85
C LEU A 70 -2.93 -1.26 7.59
N TYR A 71 -2.93 -1.40 8.93
CA TYR A 71 -1.73 -1.57 9.74
C TYR A 71 -1.65 -3.02 10.21
N ALA A 72 -0.83 -3.81 9.54
CA ALA A 72 -0.69 -5.22 9.81
C ALA A 72 0.78 -5.62 9.96
N LYS A 73 0.96 -6.90 10.27
CA LYS A 73 2.26 -7.53 10.49
C LYS A 73 3.27 -7.34 9.34
N HIS A 74 2.77 -7.20 8.10
CA HIS A 74 3.60 -7.19 6.89
C HIS A 74 3.34 -6.01 5.96
N TYR A 75 2.50 -5.05 6.36
CA TYR A 75 2.21 -3.87 5.56
C TYR A 75 1.65 -2.73 6.43
N ALA A 76 1.89 -1.50 5.99
CA ALA A 76 1.37 -0.29 6.64
C ALA A 76 1.32 0.87 5.64
N PRO A 77 0.45 1.88 5.86
CA PRO A 77 0.36 3.04 4.98
C PRO A 77 1.65 3.87 4.98
N LEU A 78 2.10 4.26 3.79
CA LEU A 78 3.26 5.14 3.59
C LEU A 78 2.98 6.58 4.07
N SER A 79 4.02 7.29 4.50
CA SER A 79 3.94 8.71 4.88
C SER A 79 3.57 9.65 3.73
N THR A 80 3.74 9.18 2.48
CA THR A 80 3.32 9.90 1.26
C THR A 80 1.81 9.95 1.06
N ASN A 81 1.03 9.35 1.96
CA ASN A 81 -0.43 9.48 1.96
C ASN A 81 -0.88 10.70 2.75
N THR A 82 -1.94 11.34 2.27
CA THR A 82 -2.73 12.33 3.01
C THR A 82 -4.12 11.77 3.25
N ILE A 83 -4.57 11.76 4.51
CA ILE A 83 -5.91 11.31 4.90
C ILE A 83 -6.84 12.51 4.98
N LEU A 84 -8.02 12.36 4.40
CA LEU A 84 -9.08 13.37 4.43
C LEU A 84 -10.00 13.10 5.60
N LEU A 85 -10.23 14.12 6.42
CA LEU A 85 -10.87 13.99 7.72
C LEU A 85 -12.06 14.93 7.88
N GLU A 86 -12.99 14.48 8.71
CA GLU A 86 -14.20 15.20 9.09
C GLU A 86 -14.44 15.16 10.60
N ASN A 87 -15.13 16.18 11.10
CA ASN A 87 -15.55 16.30 12.50
C ASN A 87 -14.33 16.28 13.45
N CYS A 88 -13.41 17.21 13.20
CA CYS A 88 -12.20 17.42 13.98
C CYS A 88 -12.44 18.45 15.06
N THR A 89 -11.91 18.19 16.26
CA THR A 89 -11.96 19.15 17.38
C THR A 89 -10.81 20.13 17.37
N GLN A 90 -9.69 19.80 16.72
CA GLN A 90 -8.53 20.67 16.59
C GLN A 90 -8.58 21.47 15.27
N GLN A 91 -7.93 22.63 15.26
CA GLN A 91 -7.72 23.39 14.04
C GLN A 91 -6.71 22.64 13.16
N MET A 92 -7.18 22.14 12.03
CA MET A 92 -6.38 21.38 11.07
C MET A 92 -6.14 22.18 9.80
N GLU A 93 -5.09 21.82 9.08
CA GLU A 93 -4.86 22.33 7.74
C GLU A 93 -6.01 21.92 6.82
N THR A 94 -6.45 22.87 5.99
CA THR A 94 -7.48 22.62 4.98
C THR A 94 -6.80 22.19 3.68
N CYS A 95 -7.15 21.02 3.15
CA CYS A 95 -6.65 20.66 1.82
C CYS A 95 -7.43 21.35 0.71
N LYS A 96 -6.70 21.78 -0.31
CA LYS A 96 -7.27 22.09 -1.64
C LYS A 96 -7.15 20.84 -2.50
N LEU A 97 -8.22 20.07 -2.61
CA LEU A 97 -8.23 18.84 -3.39
C LEU A 97 -8.90 19.05 -4.75
N PRO A 98 -8.55 18.25 -5.77
CA PRO A 98 -9.39 18.04 -6.93
C PRO A 98 -10.78 17.59 -6.49
N SER A 99 -11.81 17.94 -7.25
CA SER A 99 -13.21 17.64 -6.94
C SER A 99 -13.45 16.16 -6.65
N LEU A 100 -13.72 15.82 -5.38
CA LEU A 100 -14.18 14.49 -4.96
C LEU A 100 -15.67 14.39 -5.27
N HIS A 101 -16.08 13.33 -5.98
CA HIS A 101 -17.48 13.04 -6.21
C HIS A 101 -18.10 12.43 -4.94
N THR A 102 -18.46 13.26 -3.98
CA THR A 102 -19.11 12.80 -2.76
C THR A 102 -20.21 13.74 -2.27
N ASN A 103 -21.21 13.15 -1.61
CA ASN A 103 -22.33 13.86 -1.01
C ASN A 103 -22.05 14.30 0.43
N CYS A 104 -20.82 14.22 0.93
CA CYS A 104 -20.50 14.70 2.27
C CYS A 104 -20.76 16.20 2.35
N ASN A 105 -21.50 16.63 3.37
CA ASN A 105 -21.92 18.03 3.52
C ASN A 105 -20.72 19.00 3.52
N TYR A 106 -19.54 18.54 3.96
CA TYR A 106 -18.29 19.31 3.95
C TYR A 106 -17.53 19.27 2.63
N ALA A 107 -17.76 18.26 1.78
CA ALA A 107 -17.13 18.12 0.47
C ALA A 107 -17.91 18.82 -0.66
N LYS A 108 -19.21 19.12 -0.45
CA LYS A 108 -20.09 19.75 -1.44
C LYS A 108 -19.80 21.21 -1.76
N SER A 109 -19.09 21.95 -0.90
CA SER A 109 -19.03 23.41 -1.00
C SER A 109 -18.01 23.97 -1.99
N GLY A 110 -17.31 23.14 -2.78
CA GLY A 110 -16.29 23.59 -3.77
C GLY A 110 -15.09 24.36 -3.17
N ASN A 111 -15.16 24.65 -1.87
CA ASN A 111 -14.24 25.36 -1.00
C ASN A 111 -14.31 24.70 0.40
N GLY A 112 -14.57 23.39 0.42
CA GLY A 112 -14.87 22.63 1.62
C GLY A 112 -13.67 22.54 2.54
N ASN A 113 -13.82 23.05 3.77
CA ASN A 113 -12.84 22.95 4.84
C ASN A 113 -12.69 21.49 5.32
N MET A 114 -12.28 20.59 4.43
CA MET A 114 -11.88 19.23 4.77
C MET A 114 -10.54 19.33 5.48
N SER A 115 -10.47 18.79 6.69
CA SER A 115 -9.23 18.69 7.43
C SER A 115 -8.37 17.61 6.80
N CYS A 116 -7.06 17.84 6.78
CA CYS A 116 -6.11 16.85 6.27
C CYS A 116 -5.10 16.47 7.32
N TYR A 117 -4.70 15.22 7.23
CA TYR A 117 -3.59 14.70 8.01
C TYR A 117 -2.57 14.05 7.07
N SER A 118 -1.35 14.53 7.15
CA SER A 118 -0.16 13.94 6.56
C SER A 118 0.91 13.85 7.64
N THR A 119 1.75 12.82 7.54
CA THR A 119 2.91 12.66 8.42
C THR A 119 4.14 13.31 7.77
N ASP A 120 5.12 13.69 8.59
CA ASP A 120 6.44 14.09 8.11
C ASP A 120 7.03 13.02 7.18
N MET A 121 7.37 13.41 5.95
CA MET A 121 7.91 12.51 4.92
C MET A 121 9.31 11.98 5.23
N THR A 122 9.99 12.50 6.27
CA THR A 122 11.21 11.87 6.81
C THR A 122 10.92 10.54 7.49
N ARG A 123 9.68 10.29 7.92
CA ARG A 123 9.20 8.98 8.36
C ARG A 123 8.80 8.15 7.15
N MET A 124 8.96 6.82 7.24
CA MET A 124 8.53 5.92 6.16
C MET A 124 7.01 5.70 6.14
N PHE A 125 6.37 5.70 7.31
CA PHE A 125 4.97 5.32 7.47
C PHE A 125 4.13 6.48 7.98
N LEU A 126 2.85 6.47 7.59
CA LEU A 126 1.83 7.35 8.14
C LEU A 126 1.61 7.00 9.62
N ASP A 127 1.65 7.99 10.49
CA ASP A 127 1.55 7.79 11.93
C ASP A 127 0.07 7.78 12.39
N TYR A 128 -0.39 6.60 12.79
CA TYR A 128 -1.78 6.41 13.23
C TYR A 128 -2.05 7.02 14.61
N GLU A 129 -1.05 7.11 15.49
CA GLU A 129 -1.22 7.71 16.82
C GLU A 129 -1.37 9.23 16.69
N ASP A 130 -0.52 9.86 15.88
CA ASP A 130 -0.63 11.28 15.53
C ASP A 130 -1.97 11.57 14.83
N LEU A 131 -2.43 10.69 13.93
CA LEU A 131 -3.75 10.81 13.31
C LEU A 131 -4.89 10.81 14.33
N LYS A 132 -4.85 9.93 15.34
CA LYS A 132 -5.87 9.90 16.41
C LYS A 132 -5.83 11.17 17.26
N MET A 133 -4.64 11.74 17.47
CA MET A 133 -4.48 12.96 18.26
C MET A 133 -5.09 14.20 17.61
N THR A 134 -5.41 14.18 16.30
CA THR A 134 -6.14 15.27 15.61
C THR A 134 -7.54 15.53 16.20
N GLY A 135 -8.12 14.56 16.91
CA GLY A 135 -9.48 14.64 17.45
C GLY A 135 -10.57 14.53 16.37
N CYS A 136 -10.22 14.16 15.15
CA CYS A 136 -11.18 13.84 14.10
C CYS A 136 -11.91 12.52 14.39
N ARG A 137 -13.20 12.43 14.05
CA ARG A 137 -14.00 11.22 14.27
C ARG A 137 -14.09 10.34 13.03
N PHE A 138 -14.09 10.96 11.85
CA PHE A 138 -14.33 10.29 10.59
C PHE A 138 -13.25 10.61 9.58
N MET A 139 -12.94 9.64 8.73
CA MET A 139 -12.17 9.84 7.50
C MET A 139 -13.10 9.72 6.30
N VAL A 140 -12.80 10.46 5.24
CA VAL A 140 -13.60 10.44 4.00
C VAL A 140 -12.92 9.60 2.93
N SER A 141 -11.65 9.90 2.68
CA SER A 141 -10.85 9.31 1.59
C SER A 141 -9.36 9.51 1.91
N ALA A 142 -8.49 9.12 0.97
CA ALA A 142 -7.07 9.44 0.99
C ALA A 142 -6.61 9.92 -0.39
N VAL A 143 -5.47 10.60 -0.39
CA VAL A 143 -4.72 10.93 -1.59
C VAL A 143 -3.30 10.45 -1.39
N ALA A 144 -2.78 9.70 -2.36
CA ALA A 144 -1.41 9.25 -2.34
C ALA A 144 -0.54 10.15 -3.23
N MET A 145 0.57 10.64 -2.67
CA MET A 145 1.57 11.41 -3.40
C MET A 145 2.58 10.46 -4.06
N VAL A 146 2.85 10.70 -5.34
CA VAL A 146 3.84 9.97 -6.12
C VAL A 146 4.85 10.97 -6.66
N MET A 147 6.11 10.82 -6.25
CA MET A 147 7.23 11.58 -6.79
C MET A 147 7.69 10.93 -8.09
N ILE A 148 7.75 11.69 -9.18
CA ILE A 148 8.20 11.23 -10.49
C ILE A 148 9.56 11.86 -10.80
N GLY A 149 10.53 11.01 -11.12
CA GLY A 149 11.90 11.37 -11.53
C GLY A 149 12.65 12.17 -10.46
N ASP A 150 13.24 11.51 -9.46
CA ASP A 150 13.98 12.12 -8.34
C ASP A 150 13.32 13.36 -7.70
N GLY A 151 11.98 13.46 -7.77
CA GLY A 151 11.20 14.60 -7.26
C GLY A 151 10.97 15.76 -8.25
N ALA A 152 11.28 15.58 -9.53
CA ALA A 152 11.07 16.60 -10.57
C ALA A 152 9.60 16.93 -10.84
N SER A 153 8.69 16.00 -10.57
CA SER A 153 7.25 16.24 -10.62
C SER A 153 6.49 15.41 -9.60
N VAL A 154 5.26 15.83 -9.29
CA VAL A 154 4.38 15.19 -8.31
C VAL A 154 3.08 14.79 -9.00
N SER A 155 2.70 13.52 -8.87
CA SER A 155 1.36 13.04 -9.19
C SER A 155 0.58 12.76 -7.90
N LEU A 156 -0.75 12.93 -7.98
CA LEU A 156 -1.67 12.69 -6.88
C LEU A 156 -2.70 11.64 -7.30
N ASP A 157 -2.66 10.48 -6.64
CA ASP A 157 -3.67 9.43 -6.82
C ASP A 157 -4.78 9.65 -5.79
N VAL A 158 -5.93 10.13 -6.26
CA VAL A 158 -7.10 10.43 -5.43
C VAL A 158 -7.90 9.17 -5.17
N GLU A 159 -8.47 9.04 -3.96
CA GLU A 159 -9.19 7.84 -3.52
C GLU A 159 -8.33 6.57 -3.45
N VAL A 160 -7.02 6.76 -3.27
CA VAL A 160 -6.03 5.70 -3.16
C VAL A 160 -5.22 5.91 -1.88
N ILE A 161 -4.89 4.80 -1.22
CA ILE A 161 -3.90 4.75 -0.16
C ILE A 161 -2.79 3.77 -0.54
N ARG A 162 -1.54 4.22 -0.44
CA ARG A 162 -0.34 3.42 -0.72
C ARG A 162 0.14 2.72 0.54
N LEU A 163 0.32 1.41 0.48
CA LEU A 163 0.91 0.64 1.57
C LEU A 163 2.31 0.19 1.17
N ALA A 164 3.30 0.38 2.03
CA ALA A 164 4.52 -0.41 1.96
C ALA A 164 4.24 -1.79 2.54
N TRP A 165 5.02 -2.79 2.10
CA TRP A 165 4.95 -4.15 2.61
C TRP A 165 6.35 -4.67 2.92
N TRP A 166 6.49 -5.74 3.70
CA TRP A 166 7.79 -6.34 4.00
C TRP A 166 7.66 -7.79 4.43
N LEU A 167 8.76 -8.53 4.29
CA LEU A 167 8.96 -9.80 4.98
C LEU A 167 9.85 -9.56 6.20
N TYR A 168 9.69 -10.37 7.25
CA TYR A 168 10.66 -10.35 8.36
C TYR A 168 11.95 -11.03 7.96
N GLY A 169 13.07 -10.46 8.40
CA GLY A 169 14.39 -10.98 8.12
C GLY A 169 15.36 -9.88 7.78
N THR A 170 16.39 -10.24 7.02
CA THR A 170 17.47 -9.36 6.59
C THR A 170 17.69 -9.49 5.09
N CYS A 171 18.49 -8.59 4.54
CA CYS A 171 18.86 -8.60 3.12
C CYS A 171 19.65 -9.84 2.67
N ASP A 172 20.05 -10.72 3.59
CA ASP A 172 20.79 -11.95 3.28
C ASP A 172 19.96 -12.90 2.41
N ASP A 173 18.64 -12.75 2.40
CA ASP A 173 17.71 -13.54 1.60
C ASP A 173 17.40 -12.93 0.22
N CYS A 174 18.01 -11.81 -0.17
CA CYS A 174 17.84 -11.24 -1.51
C CYS A 174 18.74 -11.91 -2.54
N SER A 175 18.22 -12.14 -3.75
CA SER A 175 19.01 -12.63 -4.87
C SER A 175 20.21 -11.72 -5.16
N VAL A 176 21.28 -12.26 -5.75
CA VAL A 176 22.51 -11.51 -6.07
C VAL A 176 22.21 -10.30 -6.98
N GLN A 177 21.23 -10.46 -7.87
CA GLN A 177 20.79 -9.43 -8.80
C GLN A 177 19.56 -8.65 -8.31
N ALA A 178 19.31 -8.65 -7.00
CA ALA A 178 18.30 -7.82 -6.36
C ALA A 178 18.93 -6.69 -5.54
N ASP A 179 18.24 -5.56 -5.50
CA ASP A 179 18.43 -4.51 -4.50
C ASP A 179 17.60 -4.84 -3.27
N CYS A 180 18.14 -4.54 -2.09
CA CYS A 180 17.44 -4.74 -0.82
C CYS A 180 17.05 -3.40 -0.20
N THR A 181 15.81 -3.30 0.24
CA THR A 181 15.31 -2.20 1.08
C THR A 181 15.06 -2.73 2.47
N THR A 182 15.71 -2.14 3.47
CA THR A 182 15.45 -2.45 4.88
C THR A 182 14.29 -1.63 5.38
N ILE A 183 13.45 -2.24 6.21
CA ILE A 183 12.21 -1.66 6.71
C ILE A 183 12.11 -1.94 8.21
N VAL A 184 11.76 -0.93 9.00
CA VAL A 184 11.41 -1.15 10.41
C VAL A 184 9.90 -1.12 10.51
N SER A 185 9.31 -2.24 10.92
CA SER A 185 7.86 -2.37 11.07
C SER A 185 7.31 -1.30 12.02
N PRO A 186 6.32 -0.49 11.61
CA PRO A 186 5.72 0.53 12.47
C PRO A 186 4.78 -0.09 13.53
N VAL A 187 4.50 -1.40 13.44
CA VAL A 187 3.56 -2.09 14.32
C VAL A 187 4.26 -2.70 15.54
N ASP A 188 5.45 -3.27 15.35
CA ASP A 188 6.18 -4.00 16.40
C ASP A 188 7.68 -3.65 16.48
N GLY A 189 8.16 -2.70 15.66
CA GLY A 189 9.56 -2.25 15.64
C GLY A 189 10.55 -3.29 15.12
N SER A 190 10.07 -4.42 14.60
CA SER A 190 10.96 -5.49 14.13
C SER A 190 11.49 -5.25 12.72
N ASN A 191 12.62 -5.89 12.42
CA ASN A 191 13.31 -5.74 11.13
C ASN A 191 12.58 -6.50 10.03
N GLY A 192 12.27 -5.77 8.97
CA GLY A 192 11.78 -6.28 7.72
C GLY A 192 12.65 -5.88 6.53
N TYR A 193 12.38 -6.52 5.40
CA TYR A 193 13.06 -6.24 4.15
C TYR A 193 12.15 -6.49 2.95
N GLN A 194 12.47 -5.84 1.85
CA GLN A 194 11.97 -6.11 0.51
C GLN A 194 13.15 -6.34 -0.42
N CYS A 195 13.03 -7.30 -1.33
CA CYS A 195 13.97 -7.49 -2.42
C CYS A 195 13.30 -7.11 -3.74
N LYS A 196 14.02 -6.36 -4.59
CA LYS A 196 13.56 -5.96 -5.92
C LYS A 196 14.65 -6.24 -6.93
N CYS A 197 14.32 -6.91 -8.03
CA CYS A 197 15.31 -7.16 -9.07
C CYS A 197 15.86 -5.85 -9.63
N LYS A 198 17.19 -5.83 -9.85
CA LYS A 198 17.88 -4.72 -10.50
C LYS A 198 17.33 -4.53 -11.92
N SER A 199 17.46 -3.32 -12.45
CA SER A 199 17.06 -3.02 -13.83
C SER A 199 17.68 -4.01 -14.81
N GLY A 200 16.85 -4.59 -15.70
CA GLY A 200 17.25 -5.64 -16.65
C GLY A 200 17.16 -7.07 -16.13
N PHE A 201 16.70 -7.27 -14.89
CA PHE A 201 16.42 -8.59 -14.31
C PHE A 201 14.95 -8.71 -13.91
N HIS A 202 14.42 -9.93 -13.99
CA HIS A 202 13.02 -10.25 -13.74
C HIS A 202 12.93 -11.40 -12.73
N GLY A 203 11.91 -11.37 -11.89
CA GLY A 203 11.67 -12.38 -10.86
C GLY A 203 11.11 -11.78 -9.58
N ASP A 204 11.14 -12.56 -8.50
CA ASP A 204 10.58 -12.17 -7.20
C ASP A 204 11.58 -11.45 -6.30
N GLY A 205 12.88 -11.48 -6.60
CA GLY A 205 13.92 -10.83 -5.80
C GLY A 205 14.54 -11.69 -4.70
N TYR A 206 13.97 -12.86 -4.36
CA TYR A 206 14.35 -13.61 -3.16
C TYR A 206 15.13 -14.90 -3.48
N LYS A 207 16.14 -15.21 -2.65
CA LYS A 207 16.87 -16.49 -2.71
C LYS A 207 15.94 -17.66 -2.44
N GLY A 208 16.21 -18.80 -3.07
CA GLY A 208 15.45 -20.04 -2.85
C GLY A 208 14.06 -20.08 -3.50
N ARG A 209 13.74 -19.10 -4.36
CA ARG A 209 12.58 -19.11 -5.26
C ARG A 209 12.99 -18.72 -6.69
N LEU A 210 12.25 -17.81 -7.33
CA LEU A 210 12.53 -17.36 -8.69
C LEU A 210 13.79 -16.49 -8.71
N GLY A 211 14.05 -15.71 -7.66
CA GLY A 211 15.22 -14.85 -7.61
C GLY A 211 15.13 -13.75 -8.66
N CYS A 212 16.24 -13.51 -9.36
CA CYS A 212 16.34 -12.47 -10.40
C CYS A 212 17.19 -12.98 -11.54
N ASP A 213 16.59 -13.13 -12.72
CA ASP A 213 17.24 -13.63 -13.93
C ASP A 213 17.09 -12.65 -15.09
N GLN A 214 18.01 -12.68 -16.05
CA GLN A 214 17.90 -11.89 -17.28
C GLN A 214 16.88 -12.54 -18.22
N GLU A 215 15.98 -11.74 -18.81
CA GLU A 215 15.15 -12.20 -19.92
C GLU A 215 16.07 -12.62 -21.08
N GLY A 216 15.98 -13.90 -21.50
CA GLY A 216 16.79 -14.49 -22.58
C GLY A 216 17.75 -15.62 -22.18
N MET A 217 17.83 -15.99 -20.89
CA MET A 217 18.58 -17.17 -20.41
C MET A 217 17.67 -18.30 -19.87
N SER A 218 16.35 -18.27 -20.10
CA SER A 218 15.52 -19.48 -19.95
C SER A 218 15.83 -20.41 -21.13
N GLY A 219 16.45 -21.55 -20.84
CA GLY A 219 17.07 -22.45 -21.80
C GLY A 219 16.30 -22.68 -23.10
N SER A 220 17.02 -22.57 -24.22
CA SER A 220 16.64 -23.21 -25.47
C SER A 220 16.31 -24.69 -25.19
N PRO A 221 15.18 -25.22 -25.69
CA PRO A 221 14.99 -26.66 -25.69
C PRO A 221 16.09 -27.26 -26.58
N ILE A 222 16.90 -28.13 -25.99
CA ILE A 222 17.79 -29.00 -26.74
C ILE A 222 16.86 -29.94 -27.52
N TYR A 223 16.77 -29.73 -28.83
CA TYR A 223 16.20 -30.69 -29.77
C TYR A 223 17.14 -31.87 -29.97
#